data_AF-A0A7C1U873-F1
#
_entry.id   AF-A0A7C1U873-F1
#
_cell.length_a   1.000
_cell.length_b   1.000
_cell.length_c   1.000
_cell.angle_alpha   90.00
_cell.angle_beta   90.00
_cell.angle_gamma   90.00
#
_symmetry.space_group_name_H-M   'P 1'
#
loop_
_entity.id
_entity.type
_entity.pdbx_description
1 polymer ?
#
loop_
_entity_poly.entity_id
_entity_poly.type
_entity_poly.pdbx_seq_one_letter_code
_entity_poly.pdbx_strand_id
1 'polypeptide(L)'
;MRRPPGSIIRNAAAWLVPVFSIVTLVVMLSESATAQRPGSNRAAGNPKVKVGEFAPDFELPKLTLKTDASGKNIGVISDNETIRLSSFRGKKPVCLIMSSYT
;
A
#
# COMPACT_ATOMS: atom_id res chain seq x y z
N MET A 1 31.53 47.43 51.17
CA MET A 1 31.04 46.03 51.02
C MET A 1 30.11 45.96 49.82
N ARG A 2 30.51 45.31 48.72
CA ARG A 2 29.65 45.04 47.55
C ARG A 2 29.41 43.53 47.48
N ARG A 3 28.14 43.09 47.56
CA ARG A 3 27.74 41.70 47.25
C ARG A 3 27.48 41.60 45.74
N PRO A 4 27.95 40.56 45.03
CA PRO A 4 27.53 40.32 43.66
C PRO A 4 26.20 39.54 43.63
N PRO A 5 25.23 39.90 42.79
CA PRO A 5 24.05 39.08 42.57
C PRO A 5 24.36 38.03 41.50
N GLY A 6 24.92 36.89 41.92
CA GLY A 6 25.05 35.71 41.08
C GLY A 6 23.91 34.73 41.34
N SER A 7 22.72 34.92 40.75
CA SER A 7 21.71 33.86 40.82
C SER A 7 20.64 33.81 39.71
N ILE A 8 20.76 34.56 38.61
CA ILE A 8 19.68 34.60 37.59
C ILE A 8 20.03 33.78 36.34
N ILE A 9 21.31 33.49 36.09
CA ILE A 9 21.75 32.90 34.81
C ILE A 9 21.58 31.37 34.75
N ARG A 10 21.40 30.68 35.88
CA ARG A 10 21.34 29.19 35.89
C ARG A 10 20.05 28.59 35.32
N ASN A 11 18.95 29.33 35.25
CA ASN A 11 17.64 28.75 34.92
C ASN A 11 17.20 28.95 33.46
N ALA A 12 17.76 29.91 32.73
CA ALA A 12 17.39 30.15 31.33
C ALA A 12 17.96 29.10 30.38
N ALA A 13 19.15 28.56 30.67
CA ALA A 13 19.78 27.53 29.85
C ALA A 13 19.09 26.16 29.94
N ALA A 14 18.42 25.86 31.07
CA ALA A 14 17.78 24.57 31.31
C ALA A 14 16.54 24.32 30.44
N TRP A 15 15.89 25.38 29.95
CA TRP A 15 14.68 25.28 29.11
C TRP A 15 14.98 25.17 27.61
N LEU A 16 16.18 25.57 27.16
CA LEU A 16 16.57 25.51 25.75
C LEU A 16 16.98 24.11 25.31
N VAL A 17 17.62 23.33 26.20
CA VAL A 17 18.10 21.98 25.92
C VAL A 17 16.97 20.98 25.57
N PRO A 18 15.84 20.90 26.31
CA PRO A 18 14.78 19.96 25.97
C PRO A 18 14.03 20.36 24.70
N VAL A 19 13.86 21.66 24.44
CA VAL A 19 13.17 22.14 23.22
C VAL A 19 13.98 21.80 21.97
N PHE A 20 15.31 22.00 22.01
CA PHE A 20 16.17 21.64 20.88
C PHE A 20 16.15 20.13 20.60
N SER A 21 16.11 19.30 21.65
CA SER A 21 16.02 17.83 21.54
C SER A 21 14.70 17.34 20.92
N ILE A 22 13.58 17.99 21.25
CA ILE A 22 12.27 17.65 20.68
C ILE A 22 12.22 18.03 19.19
N VAL A 23 12.75 19.20 18.83
CA VAL A 23 12.78 19.66 17.43
C VAL A 23 13.66 18.75 16.57
N THR A 24 14.83 18.32 17.06
CA THR A 24 15.68 17.38 16.32
C THR A 24 15.04 16.00 16.18
N LEU A 25 14.32 15.51 17.19
CA LEU A 25 13.56 14.26 17.10
C LEU A 25 12.45 14.34 16.03
N VAL A 26 11.69 15.44 15.99
CA VAL A 26 10.61 15.65 15.00
C VAL A 26 11.16 15.73 13.57
N VAL A 27 12.32 16.37 13.36
CA VAL A 27 12.97 16.44 12.04
C VAL A 27 13.45 15.06 11.58
N MET A 28 14.08 14.27 12.45
CA MET A 28 14.55 12.91 12.13
C MET A 28 13.39 11.93 11.82
N LEU A 29 12.25 12.06 12.50
CA LEU A 29 11.04 11.30 12.20
C LEU A 29 10.40 11.73 10.85
N SER A 30 10.53 13.00 10.48
CA SER A 30 10.00 13.53 9.22
C SER A 30 10.80 13.04 8.01
N GLU A 31 12.14 12.96 8.12
CA GLU A 31 12.99 12.39 7.06
C GLU A 31 12.74 10.88 6.86
N SER A 32 12.39 10.16 7.93
CA SER A 32 12.08 8.72 7.87
C SER A 32 10.70 8.42 7.25
N ALA A 33 9.79 9.40 7.22
CA ALA A 33 8.46 9.26 6.60
C ALA A 33 8.47 9.46 5.08
N THR A 34 9.55 10.03 4.53
CA THR A 34 9.77 10.17 3.08
C THR A 34 10.61 9.04 2.49
N ALA A 35 10.63 7.86 3.12
CA ALA A 35 10.99 6.63 2.43
C ALA A 35 9.93 6.31 1.38
N GLN A 36 10.01 7.04 0.27
CA GLN A 36 9.34 6.77 -0.98
C GLN A 36 9.68 5.31 -1.32
N ARG A 37 8.70 4.43 -1.06
CA ARG A 37 8.73 3.02 -1.42
C ARG A 37 9.31 2.97 -2.84
N PRO A 38 10.41 2.26 -3.12
CA PRO A 38 10.84 2.08 -4.49
C PRO A 38 9.65 1.44 -5.18
N GLY A 39 8.98 2.24 -6.03
CA GLY A 39 7.88 1.78 -6.85
C GLY A 39 8.46 0.60 -7.60
N SER A 40 7.89 -0.57 -7.34
CA SER A 40 8.24 -1.77 -8.08
C SER A 40 8.08 -1.43 -9.56
N ASN A 41 9.20 -1.34 -10.29
CA ASN A 41 9.25 -1.19 -11.74
C ASN A 41 8.75 -2.48 -12.42
N ARG A 42 7.63 -3.02 -11.95
CA ARG A 42 6.82 -4.05 -12.61
C ARG A 42 5.69 -3.43 -13.43
N ALA A 43 5.85 -2.17 -13.85
CA ALA A 43 5.11 -1.69 -15.00
C ALA A 43 5.75 -2.30 -16.25
N ALA A 44 5.45 -3.58 -16.52
CA ALA A 44 5.25 -4.00 -17.89
C ALA A 44 4.02 -3.21 -18.37
N GLY A 45 4.24 -1.94 -18.70
CA GLY A 45 3.18 -1.02 -19.09
C GLY A 45 2.57 -1.54 -20.36
N ASN A 46 1.45 -2.26 -20.25
CA ASN A 46 0.66 -2.59 -21.41
C ASN A 46 0.09 -1.25 -21.92
N PRO A 47 0.53 -0.75 -23.09
CA PRO A 47 0.19 0.59 -23.57
C PRO A 47 -1.33 0.78 -23.80
N LYS A 48 -2.11 -0.29 -23.67
CA LYS A 48 -3.55 -0.34 -23.92
C LYS A 48 -4.42 -0.10 -22.68
N VAL A 49 -3.85 -0.09 -21.46
CA VAL A 49 -4.61 0.08 -20.23
C VAL A 49 -4.38 1.49 -19.68
N LYS A 50 -5.39 2.36 -19.82
CA LYS A 50 -5.36 3.74 -19.32
C LYS A 50 -6.27 3.88 -18.10
N VAL A 51 -5.79 4.60 -17.09
CA VAL A 51 -6.58 4.92 -15.89
C VAL A 51 -7.68 5.90 -16.25
N GLY A 52 -8.92 5.63 -15.80
CA GLY A 52 -10.09 6.46 -16.08
C GLY A 52 -10.87 6.08 -17.35
N GLU A 53 -10.32 5.20 -18.18
CA GLU A 53 -11.03 4.61 -19.31
C GLU A 53 -11.66 3.26 -18.92
N PHE A 54 -12.64 2.80 -19.70
CA PHE A 54 -13.19 1.45 -19.51
C PHE A 54 -12.09 0.41 -19.72
N ALA A 55 -12.00 -0.55 -18.79
CA ALA A 55 -11.09 -1.67 -18.92
C ALA A 55 -11.38 -2.46 -20.22
N PRO A 56 -10.33 -2.92 -20.94
CA PRO A 56 -10.52 -3.77 -22.11
C PRO A 56 -11.34 -5.02 -21.76
N ASP A 57 -12.31 -5.35 -22.60
CA ASP A 57 -13.06 -6.59 -22.43
C ASP A 57 -12.13 -7.78 -22.65
N PHE A 58 -12.33 -8.82 -21.86
CA PHE A 58 -11.60 -10.08 -21.97
C PHE A 58 -12.56 -11.24 -21.75
N GLU A 59 -12.15 -12.41 -22.20
CA GLU A 59 -12.88 -13.65 -22.03
C GLU A 59 -11.97 -14.67 -21.35
N LEU A 60 -12.41 -15.19 -20.21
CA LEU A 60 -11.65 -16.16 -19.42
C LEU A 60 -12.49 -17.42 -19.16
N PRO A 61 -11.88 -18.62 -19.16
CA PRO A 61 -12.54 -19.83 -18.70
C PRO A 61 -13.13 -19.67 -17.30
N LYS A 62 -14.34 -20.19 -17.09
CA LYS A 62 -15.02 -20.11 -15.80
C LYS A 62 -14.43 -21.13 -14.82
N LEU A 63 -13.99 -20.64 -13.66
CA LEU A 63 -13.63 -21.48 -12.52
C LEU A 63 -14.87 -21.80 -11.69
N THR A 64 -15.10 -23.08 -11.40
CA THR A 64 -16.15 -23.54 -10.48
C THR A 64 -15.52 -24.31 -9.34
N LEU A 65 -16.02 -24.12 -8.12
CA LEU A 65 -15.63 -24.93 -6.98
C LEU A 65 -16.56 -26.13 -6.90
N LYS A 66 -15.98 -27.32 -6.91
CA LYS A 66 -16.71 -28.59 -6.73
C LYS A 66 -16.11 -29.32 -5.53
N THR A 67 -16.90 -30.21 -4.93
CA THR A 67 -16.44 -31.11 -3.88
C THR A 67 -16.10 -32.45 -4.53
N ASP A 68 -14.89 -32.96 -4.29
CA ASP A 68 -14.48 -34.27 -4.77
C ASP A 68 -15.09 -35.41 -3.92
N ALA A 69 -14.86 -36.66 -4.33
CA ALA A 69 -15.35 -37.83 -3.61
C ALA A 69 -14.81 -37.96 -2.17
N SER A 70 -13.73 -37.24 -1.84
CA SER A 70 -13.14 -37.19 -0.50
C SER A 70 -13.69 -36.05 0.37
N GLY A 71 -14.63 -35.25 -0.15
CA GLY A 71 -15.17 -34.08 0.55
C GLY A 71 -14.30 -32.83 0.43
N LYS A 72 -13.22 -32.86 -0.36
CA LYS A 72 -12.30 -31.73 -0.54
C LYS A 72 -12.79 -30.82 -1.66
N ASN A 73 -12.71 -29.51 -1.42
CA ASN A 73 -13.03 -28.51 -2.44
C ASN A 73 -11.89 -28.43 -3.48
N ILE A 74 -12.25 -28.66 -4.74
CA ILE A 74 -11.37 -28.56 -5.89
C ILE A 74 -11.88 -27.47 -6.85
N GLY A 75 -10.95 -26.69 -7.40
CA GLY A 75 -11.24 -25.74 -8.46
C GLY A 75 -11.22 -26.45 -9.81
N VAL A 76 -12.33 -26.40 -10.54
CA VAL A 76 -12.47 -26.98 -11.88
C VAL A 76 -12.66 -25.84 -12.88
N ILE A 77 -11.71 -25.72 -13.81
CA ILE A 77 -11.78 -24.78 -14.94
C ILE A 77 -12.66 -25.43 -16.01
N SER A 78 -13.65 -24.69 -16.51
CA SER A 78 -14.53 -25.17 -17.59
C SER A 78 -13.89 -24.95 -18.95
N ASP A 79 -13.93 -25.97 -19.81
CA ASP A 79 -13.47 -25.88 -21.21
C ASP A 79 -14.51 -25.21 -22.13
N ASN A 80 -15.79 -25.24 -21.73
CA ASN A 80 -16.90 -24.81 -22.58
C ASN A 80 -17.58 -23.53 -22.08
N GLU A 81 -17.37 -23.16 -20.82
CA GLU A 81 -17.97 -21.95 -20.23
C GLU A 81 -16.90 -20.88 -20.02
N THR A 82 -17.17 -19.69 -20.56
CA THR A 82 -16.34 -18.52 -20.38
C THR A 82 -17.10 -17.40 -19.66
N ILE A 83 -16.35 -16.52 -19.03
CA ILE A 83 -16.83 -15.29 -18.41
C ILE A 83 -16.20 -14.12 -19.14
N ARG A 84 -17.03 -13.14 -19.50
CA ARG A 84 -16.59 -11.87 -20.08
C ARG A 84 -16.67 -10.75 -19.08
N LEU A 85 -15.69 -9.83 -19.09
CA LEU A 85 -15.73 -8.67 -18.20
C LEU A 85 -16.98 -7.81 -18.45
N SER A 86 -17.36 -7.67 -19.72
CA SER A 86 -18.56 -6.93 -20.15
C SER A 86 -19.87 -7.51 -19.60
N SER A 87 -19.91 -8.79 -19.20
CA SER A 87 -21.09 -9.39 -18.55
C SER A 87 -21.38 -8.80 -17.15
N PHE A 88 -20.41 -8.09 -16.55
CA PHE A 88 -20.57 -7.41 -15.27
C PHE A 88 -20.87 -5.91 -15.39
N ARG A 89 -21.24 -5.42 -16.58
CA ARG A 89 -21.68 -4.03 -16.74
C ARG A 89 -22.84 -3.70 -15.78
N GLY A 90 -22.78 -2.53 -15.17
CA GLY A 90 -23.74 -2.13 -14.12
C GLY A 90 -23.47 -2.72 -12.74
N LYS A 91 -22.47 -3.60 -12.60
CA LYS A 91 -21.99 -4.13 -11.32
C LYS A 91 -20.62 -3.52 -10.99
N LYS A 92 -20.16 -3.75 -9.75
CA LYS A 92 -18.82 -3.36 -9.27
C LYS A 92 -17.96 -4.62 -9.08
N PRO A 93 -17.42 -5.23 -10.16
CA PRO A 93 -16.61 -6.43 -10.06
C PRO A 93 -15.29 -6.14 -9.31
N VAL A 94 -14.84 -7.12 -8.53
CA VAL A 94 -13.51 -7.12 -7.89
C VAL A 94 -12.65 -8.13 -8.61
N CYS A 95 -11.53 -7.67 -9.19
CA CYS A 95 -10.57 -8.54 -9.87
C CYS A 95 -9.41 -8.84 -8.92
N LEU A 96 -9.22 -10.12 -8.58
CA LEU A 96 -8.09 -10.59 -7.81
C LEU A 96 -7.16 -11.39 -8.74
N ILE A 97 -5.93 -10.90 -8.92
CA ILE A 97 -4.90 -11.57 -9.71
C ILE A 97 -3.87 -12.14 -8.74
N MET A 98 -3.77 -13.46 -8.70
CA MET A 98 -2.80 -14.16 -7.86
C MET A 98 -1.67 -14.64 -8.76
N SER A 99 -0.44 -14.28 -8.42
CA SER A 99 0.76 -14.84 -9.03
C SER A 99 1.38 -15.81 -8.05
N SER A 100 1.75 -17.00 -8.50
CA SER A 100 2.68 -17.84 -7.74
C SER A 100 4.08 -17.22 -7.80
N TYR A 101 4.81 -17.33 -6.70
CA TYR A 101 6.25 -17.10 -6.70
C TYR A 101 6.90 -18.44 -7.03
N THR A 102 7.51 -18.52 -8.21
CA THR A 102 8.35 -19.66 -8.62
C THR A 102 9.80 -19.23 -8.58
#